data_AF-A0A9P1FLQ1-F1
#
_entry.id   AF-A0A9P1FLQ1-F1
#
_cell.length_a   1.000
_cell.length_b   1.000
_cell.length_c   1.000
_cell.angle_alpha   90.00
_cell.angle_beta   90.00
_cell.angle_gamma   90.00
#
_symmetry.space_group_name_H-M   'P 1'
#
loop_
_entity.id
_entity.type
_entity.pdbx_description
1 polymer ?
#
loop_
_entity_poly.entity_id
_entity_poly.type
_entity_poly.pdbx_seq_one_letter_code
_entity_poly.pdbx_strand_id
1 'polypeptide(L)'
;MPGSDRAKAVGWLLRELRPVSYHFKEGPEAKLARHGFIAQELEKVMPELVRDHKDRKHVVYQDLVALLTLASQVQQGRLEEYEDSLLAKLTRAVTGLGASIARWEDSIRPRSNAERSN
;
A
#
# COMPACT_ATOMS: atom_id res chain seq x y z
N MET A 1 6.91 16.90 -5.25
CA MET A 1 5.97 16.68 -4.13
C MET A 1 6.68 15.83 -3.07
N PRO A 2 7.01 16.38 -1.90
CA PRO A 2 7.82 15.71 -0.87
C PRO A 2 7.22 14.40 -0.30
N GLY A 3 5.92 14.13 -0.51
CA GLY A 3 5.28 12.88 -0.09
C GLY A 3 5.65 11.65 -0.95
N SER A 4 5.98 11.83 -2.24
CA SER A 4 6.29 10.71 -3.15
C SER A 4 7.62 10.03 -2.83
N ASP A 5 8.63 10.81 -2.46
CA ASP A 5 9.97 10.30 -2.19
C ASP A 5 10.01 9.55 -0.84
N ARG A 6 9.30 10.08 0.17
CA ARG A 6 9.09 9.38 1.44
C ARG A 6 8.39 8.04 1.25
N ALA A 7 7.34 8.00 0.42
CA ALA A 7 6.62 6.77 0.12
C ALA A 7 7.48 5.71 -0.59
N LYS A 8 8.35 6.14 -1.52
CA LYS A 8 9.30 5.24 -2.18
C LYS A 8 10.33 4.69 -1.21
N ALA A 9 10.88 5.54 -0.34
CA ALA A 9 11.86 5.15 0.67
C ALA A 9 11.27 4.13 1.67
N VAL A 10 10.07 4.42 2.19
CA VAL A 10 9.32 3.49 3.05
C VAL A 10 9.03 2.16 2.33
N GLY A 11 8.57 2.23 1.08
CA GLY A 11 8.28 1.03 0.30
C GLY A 11 9.52 0.18 0.01
N TRP A 12 10.67 0.81 -0.24
CA TRP A 12 11.95 0.10 -0.37
C TRP A 12 12.33 -0.57 0.95
N LEU A 13 12.24 0.16 2.06
CA LEU A 13 12.59 -0.35 3.38
C LEU A 13 11.75 -1.58 3.76
N LEU A 14 10.43 -1.53 3.58
CA LEU A 14 9.54 -2.65 3.90
C LEU A 14 9.85 -3.93 3.10
N ARG A 15 10.43 -3.81 1.89
CA ARG A 15 10.84 -4.98 1.09
C ARG A 15 12.13 -5.61 1.59
N GLU A 16 12.98 -4.81 2.23
CA GLU A 16 14.27 -5.28 2.74
C GLU A 16 14.15 -5.89 4.14
N LEU A 17 13.12 -5.52 4.91
CA LEU A 17 12.81 -6.15 6.20
C LEU A 17 12.34 -7.59 6.00
N ARG A 18 13.10 -8.54 6.57
CA ARG A 18 12.82 -9.99 6.49
C ARG A 18 12.42 -10.54 7.86
N PRO A 19 11.11 -10.60 8.19
CA PRO A 19 10.67 -11.28 9.40
C PRO A 19 10.90 -12.79 9.27
N VAL A 20 11.33 -13.43 10.35
CA VAL A 20 11.60 -14.86 10.40
C VAL A 20 10.86 -15.51 11.57
N SER A 21 10.60 -16.80 11.43
CA SER A 21 10.13 -17.66 12.52
C SER A 21 11.31 -18.45 13.07
N TYR A 22 11.50 -18.46 14.39
CA TYR A 22 12.63 -19.13 15.02
C TYR A 22 12.26 -19.70 16.40
N HIS A 23 13.15 -20.54 16.92
CA HIS A 23 13.12 -21.06 18.28
C HIS A 23 14.44 -20.73 18.96
N PHE A 24 14.43 -20.55 20.27
CA PHE A 24 15.69 -20.49 21.00
C PHE A 24 16.33 -21.87 21.10
N LYS A 25 17.66 -21.91 21.07
CA LYS A 25 18.42 -23.16 21.21
C LYS A 25 18.24 -23.79 22.60
N GLU A 26 18.13 -22.94 23.62
CA GLU A 26 18.09 -23.33 25.03
C GLU A 26 17.12 -22.45 25.82
N GLY A 27 16.72 -22.91 27.00
CA GLY A 27 15.84 -22.20 27.93
C GLY A 27 14.38 -22.65 27.88
N PRO A 28 13.55 -22.16 28.82
CA PRO A 28 12.14 -22.56 28.94
C PRO A 28 11.31 -22.21 27.70
N GLU A 29 11.77 -21.23 26.91
CA GLU A 29 11.12 -20.78 25.67
C GLU A 29 11.61 -21.54 24.42
N ALA A 30 12.50 -22.52 24.53
CA ALA A 30 13.07 -23.23 23.37
C ALA A 30 12.02 -23.99 22.52
N LYS A 31 10.89 -24.37 23.12
CA LYS A 31 9.77 -25.03 22.42
C LYS A 31 8.74 -24.06 21.83
N LEU A 32 8.88 -22.76 22.09
CA LEU A 32 7.93 -21.74 21.62
C LEU A 32 8.40 -21.19 20.28
N ALA A 33 7.53 -21.27 19.28
CA ALA A 33 7.75 -20.58 18.01
C ALA A 33 7.65 -19.07 18.25
N ARG A 34 8.68 -18.33 17.84
CA ARG A 34 8.74 -16.88 17.91
C ARG A 34 8.85 -16.29 16.52
N HIS A 35 8.30 -15.10 16.36
CA HIS A 35 8.43 -14.29 15.15
C HIS A 35 9.20 -13.03 15.49
N GLY A 36 10.15 -12.67 14.64
CA GLY A 36 10.98 -11.49 14.86
C GLY A 36 11.97 -11.30 13.73
N PHE A 37 13.08 -10.64 14.05
CA PHE A 37 14.14 -10.31 13.09
C PHE A 37 15.49 -10.78 13.59
N ILE A 38 16.37 -11.13 12.65
CA ILE A 38 17.77 -11.43 12.95
C ILE A 38 18.52 -10.11 13.02
N ALA A 39 19.07 -9.76 14.18
CA ALA A 39 19.71 -8.48 14.41
C ALA A 39 20.87 -8.20 13.44
N GLN A 40 21.66 -9.21 13.08
CA GLN A 40 22.77 -9.11 12.13
C GLN A 40 22.31 -8.83 10.68
N GLU A 41 21.12 -9.27 10.32
CA GLU A 41 20.55 -8.96 9.00
C GLU A 41 19.96 -7.56 9.00
N LEU A 42 19.23 -7.21 10.06
CA LEU A 42 18.63 -5.90 10.22
C LEU A 42 19.71 -4.79 10.27
N GLU A 43 20.85 -5.04 10.92
CA GLU A 43 21.97 -4.10 11.01
C GLU A 43 22.52 -3.68 9.64
N LYS A 44 22.49 -4.56 8.63
CA LYS A 44 22.96 -4.25 7.28
C LYS A 44 22.08 -3.23 6.56
N VAL A 45 20.83 -3.11 7.00
CA VAL A 45 19.78 -2.33 6.35
C VAL A 45 19.45 -1.08 7.16
N MET A 46 19.32 -1.25 8.49
CA MET A 46 18.98 -0.22 9.46
C MET A 46 19.78 -0.44 10.76
N PRO A 47 21.07 -0.03 10.78
CA PRO A 47 21.94 -0.17 11.94
C PRO A 47 21.40 0.57 13.18
N GLU A 48 20.62 1.63 13.01
CA GLU A 48 20.00 2.40 14.08
C GLU A 48 19.00 1.60 14.93
N LEU A 49 18.42 0.54 14.36
CA LEU A 49 17.51 -0.37 15.06
C LEU A 49 18.22 -1.49 15.81
N VAL A 50 19.55 -1.53 15.80
CA VAL A 50 20.32 -2.58 16.44
C VAL A 50 21.21 -1.98 17.53
N ARG A 51 21.23 -2.63 18.68
CA ARG A 51 22.09 -2.28 19.81
C ARG A 51 22.98 -3.46 20.15
N ASP A 52 24.25 -3.16 20.33
CA ASP A 52 25.20 -4.10 20.92
C ASP A 52 25.06 -4.07 22.45
N HIS A 53 24.94 -5.25 23.06
CA HIS A 53 25.03 -5.42 24.51
C HIS A 53 25.89 -6.64 24.81
N LYS A 54 27.08 -6.40 25.39
CA LYS A 54 28.13 -7.42 25.54
C LYS A 54 28.43 -8.04 24.16
N ASP A 55 28.43 -9.37 24.07
CA ASP A 55 28.71 -10.11 22.84
C ASP A 55 27.44 -10.42 22.02
N ARG A 56 26.34 -9.69 22.24
CA ARG A 56 25.05 -9.95 21.59
C ARG A 56 24.47 -8.69 20.94
N LYS A 57 23.87 -8.88 19.77
CA LYS A 57 23.08 -7.87 19.07
C LYS A 57 21.61 -8.01 19.41
N HIS A 58 20.96 -6.87 19.65
CA HIS A 58 19.55 -6.78 20.04
C HIS A 58 18.82 -5.81 19.11
N VAL A 59 17.59 -6.16 18.75
CA VAL A 59 16.71 -5.28 17.96
C VAL A 59 15.95 -4.34 18.91
N VAL A 60 15.95 -3.05 18.59
CA VAL A 60 15.15 -2.03 19.27
C VAL A 60 13.71 -2.10 18.74
N TYR A 61 12.93 -3.03 19.29
CA TYR A 61 11.57 -3.28 18.82
C TYR A 61 10.63 -2.07 18.97
N GLN A 62 10.87 -1.19 19.96
CA GLN A 62 10.06 0.03 20.15
C GLN A 62 10.17 0.96 18.94
N ASP A 63 11.40 1.23 18.49
CA ASP A 63 11.67 2.09 17.32
C ASP A 63 11.19 1.41 16.03
N LEU A 64 11.36 0.08 15.93
CA LEU A 64 10.84 -0.70 14.81
C LEU A 64 9.31 -0.58 14.69
N VAL A 65 8.58 -0.67 15.80
CA VAL A 65 7.11 -0.51 15.82
C VAL A 65 6.70 0.88 15.37
N ALA A 66 7.38 1.94 15.84
CA ALA A 66 7.11 3.31 15.40
C ALA A 66 7.30 3.46 13.89
N LEU A 67 8.38 2.90 13.35
CA LEU A 67 8.68 2.94 11.93
C LEU A 67 7.68 2.15 11.09
N LEU A 68 7.29 0.95 11.52
CA LEU A 68 6.26 0.15 10.85
C LEU A 68 4.88 0.83 10.89
N THR A 69 4.59 1.57 11.96
CA THR A 69 3.35 2.37 12.08
C THR A 69 3.34 3.49 11.05
N LEU A 70 4.43 4.26 10.97
CA LEU A 70 4.59 5.29 9.94
C LEU A 70 4.49 4.70 8.53
N ALA A 71 5.12 3.54 8.32
CA ALA A 71 5.09 2.86 7.04
C ALA A 71 3.67 2.43 6.64
N SER A 72 2.90 1.91 7.60
CA SER A 72 1.50 1.53 7.41
C SER A 72 0.62 2.74 7.07
N GLN A 73 0.80 3.87 7.74
CA GLN A 73 0.07 5.11 7.45
C GLN A 73 0.33 5.61 6.03
N VAL A 74 1.60 5.59 5.59
CA VAL A 74 1.96 5.97 4.23
C VAL A 74 1.36 5.01 3.20
N GLN A 75 1.31 3.71 3.50
CA GLN A 75 0.68 2.73 2.64
C GLN A 75 -0.84 2.90 2.55
N GLN A 76 -1.51 3.19 3.67
CA GLN A 76 -2.95 3.47 3.73
C GLN A 76 -3.32 4.66 2.84
N GLY A 77 -2.61 5.78 2.98
CA GLY A 77 -2.86 6.95 2.13
C GLY A 77 -2.70 6.66 0.63
N ARG A 78 -1.73 5.79 0.25
CA ARG A 78 -1.59 5.37 -1.15
C ARG A 78 -2.74 4.48 -1.63
N LEU A 79 -3.29 3.63 -0.77
CA LEU A 79 -4.44 2.81 -1.12
C LEU A 79 -5.67 3.69 -1.36
N GLU A 80 -5.92 4.65 -0.48
CA GLU A 80 -7.00 5.64 -0.62
C GLU A 80 -6.85 6.44 -1.93
N GLU A 81 -5.65 6.96 -2.23
CA GLU A 81 -5.37 7.65 -3.50
C GLU A 81 -5.65 6.75 -4.72
N TYR A 82 -5.31 5.47 -4.65
CA TYR A 82 -5.59 4.52 -5.74
C TYR A 82 -7.08 4.25 -5.90
N GLU A 83 -7.80 4.03 -4.80
CA GLU A 83 -9.25 3.83 -4.79
C GLU A 83 -9.98 5.03 -5.38
N ASP A 84 -9.64 6.24 -4.95
CA ASP A 84 -10.19 7.50 -5.48
C ASP A 84 -9.91 7.63 -6.99
N SER A 85 -8.68 7.32 -7.41
CA SER A 85 -8.32 7.39 -8.82
C SER A 85 -9.09 6.39 -9.68
N LEU A 86 -9.37 5.19 -9.15
CA LEU A 86 -10.14 4.14 -9.84
C LEU A 86 -11.61 4.55 -9.93
N LEU A 87 -12.20 5.04 -8.84
CA LEU A 87 -13.58 5.53 -8.82
C LEU A 87 -13.78 6.70 -9.78
N ALA A 88 -12.83 7.64 -9.83
CA ALA A 88 -12.87 8.75 -10.77
C ALA A 88 -12.81 8.28 -12.23
N LYS A 89 -11.96 7.29 -12.54
CA LYS A 89 -11.87 6.69 -13.89
C LYS A 89 -13.16 5.95 -14.27
N LEU A 90 -13.71 5.15 -13.36
CA LEU A 90 -14.97 4.43 -13.57
C LEU A 90 -16.13 5.38 -13.79
N THR A 91 -16.25 6.43 -12.96
CA THR A 91 -17.26 7.47 -13.10
C THR A 91 -17.18 8.15 -14.47
N ARG A 92 -15.98 8.49 -14.94
CA ARG A 92 -15.77 9.06 -16.28
C ARG A 92 -16.15 8.10 -17.40
N ALA A 93 -15.82 6.81 -17.26
CA ALA A 93 -16.19 5.81 -18.25
C ALA A 93 -17.72 5.63 -18.33
N VAL A 94 -18.40 5.49 -17.19
CA VAL A 94 -19.86 5.35 -17.11
C VAL A 94 -20.57 6.58 -17.68
N THR A 95 -20.14 7.78 -17.30
CA THR A 95 -20.72 9.03 -17.84
C THR A 95 -20.47 9.17 -19.34
N GLY A 96 -19.29 8.79 -19.84
CA GLY A 96 -18.97 8.79 -21.26
C GLY A 96 -19.83 7.79 -22.06
N LEU A 97 -20.08 6.60 -21.52
CA LEU A 97 -20.98 5.61 -22.12
C LEU A 97 -22.42 6.14 -22.16
N GLY A 98 -22.92 6.69 -21.05
CA GLY A 98 -24.26 7.28 -20.99
C GLY A 98 -24.46 8.39 -22.03
N ALA A 99 -23.47 9.29 -22.17
CA ALA A 99 -23.50 10.33 -23.20
C ALA A 99 -23.49 9.75 -24.63
N SER A 100 -22.79 8.63 -24.85
CA SER A 100 -22.74 7.97 -26.16
C SER A 100 -24.05 7.29 -26.53
N ILE A 101 -24.70 6.66 -25.55
CA ILE A 101 -26.04 6.07 -25.71
C ILE A 101 -27.06 7.16 -26.04
N ALA A 102 -27.07 8.27 -25.29
CA ALA A 102 -27.98 9.39 -25.54
C ALA A 102 -27.83 9.98 -26.96
N ARG A 103 -26.60 10.10 -27.46
CA ARG A 103 -26.35 10.53 -28.86
C ARG A 103 -26.90 9.54 -29.87
N TRP A 104 -26.76 8.24 -29.62
CA TRP A 104 -27.26 7.20 -30.50
C TRP A 104 -28.80 7.17 -30.52
N GLU A 105 -29.44 7.27 -29.36
CA GLU A 105 -30.91 7.37 -29.25
C GLU A 105 -31.47 8.59 -30.01
N ASP A 106 -30.81 9.74 -29.92
CA ASP A 106 -31.23 10.94 -30.65
C ASP A 106 -31.09 10.78 -32.16
N SER A 107 -30.07 10.04 -32.62
CA SER A 107 -29.85 9.75 -34.04
C SER A 107 -30.86 8.77 -34.65
N ILE A 108 -31.49 7.93 -33.81
CA ILE A 108 -32.48 6.92 -34.23
C ILE A 108 -33.92 7.45 -34.11
N ARG A 109 -34.12 8.54 -33.34
CA ARG A 109 -35.43 9.16 -33.19
C ARG A 109 -36.01 9.50 -34.58
N PRO A 110 -37.12 8.88 -35.00
CA PRO A 110 -37.67 9.13 -36.31
C PRO A 110 -38.10 10.60 -36.42
N ARG A 111 -37.84 11.23 -37.56
CA ARG A 111 -38.48 12.49 -37.98
C ARG A 111 -39.98 12.26 -38.19
N SER A 112 -40.74 11.97 -37.14
CA SER A 112 -42.20 11.90 -37.23
C SER A 112 -42.78 13.28 -36.99
N ASN A 113 -43.48 13.80 -38.01
CA ASN A 113 -44.29 15.01 -38.06
C ASN A 113 -43.55 16.36 -38.19
N ALA A 114 -42.91 16.60 -39.33
CA ALA A 114 -42.82 17.95 -39.90
C ALA A 114 -43.30 18.04 -41.37
N GLU A 115 -43.76 16.93 -41.97
CA GLU A 115 -44.12 16.87 -43.40
C GLU A 115 -45.53 16.31 -43.68
N ARG A 116 -46.46 16.36 -42.71
CA ARG A 116 -47.88 16.06 -43.00
C ARG A 116 -48.77 17.27 -42.74
N SER A 117 -49.12 17.92 -43.85
CA SER A 117 -50.19 18.91 -44.10
C SER A 117 -50.00 20.29 -43.49
N ASN A 118 -50.04 21.44 -44.19
CA ASN A 118 -50.65 21.87 -45.47
C ASN A 118 -52.05 21.32 -45.77
#